data_AF-A0A358MFX9-F1
#
_entry.id   AF-A0A358MFX9-F1
#
_cell.length_a   1.000
_cell.length_b   1.000
_cell.length_c   1.000
_cell.angle_alpha   90.00
_cell.angle_beta   90.00
_cell.angle_gamma   90.00
#
_symmetry.space_group_name_H-M   'P 1'
#
loop_
_entity.id
_entity.type
_entity.pdbx_description
1 polymer ?
#
loop_
_entity_poly.entity_id
_entity_poly.type
_entity_poly.pdbx_seq_one_letter_code
_entity_poly.pdbx_strand_id
1 'polypeptide(L)'
;GTGHCAAELRCFAEKLDAPVVQTVNARGGLWQHPLSVPASPSLQAVRALIEAADLVLALGTELGQTDYDMYGTGKIAKMTHLIRIDTCPEQLKRHAT
;
A
#
# COMPACT_ATOMS: atom_id res chain seq x y z
N GLY A 1 -13.82 1.78 -5.99
CA GLY A 1 -12.98 0.57 -6.18
C GLY A 1 -11.95 0.84 -7.25
N THR A 2 -10.74 0.28 -7.13
CA THR A 2 -9.54 0.56 -7.96
C THR A 2 -9.66 0.21 -9.44
N GLY A 3 -10.76 -0.41 -9.89
CA GLY A 3 -10.97 -0.76 -11.30
C GLY A 3 -10.97 0.42 -12.28
N HIS A 4 -11.24 1.64 -11.81
CA HIS A 4 -11.26 2.83 -12.68
C HIS A 4 -9.90 3.54 -12.82
N CYS A 5 -8.88 3.19 -12.03
CA CYS A 5 -7.61 3.93 -11.95
C CYS A 5 -6.37 3.03 -12.16
N ALA A 6 -6.57 1.81 -12.69
CA ALA A 6 -5.50 0.83 -12.82
C ALA A 6 -4.41 1.28 -13.80
N ALA A 7 -4.78 1.98 -14.87
CA ALA A 7 -3.84 2.47 -15.87
C ALA A 7 -2.97 3.63 -15.33
N GLU A 8 -3.58 4.55 -14.59
CA GLU A 8 -2.90 5.66 -13.95
C GLU A 8 -1.99 5.17 -12.83
N LEU A 9 -2.45 4.22 -12.01
CA LEU A 9 -1.62 3.60 -10.96
C LEU A 9 -0.40 2.90 -11.57
N ARG A 10 -0.58 2.21 -12.71
CA ARG A 10 0.51 1.58 -13.44
C ARG A 10 1.51 2.60 -13.96
N CYS A 11 1.04 3.62 -14.68
CA CYS A 11 1.90 4.70 -15.20
C CYS A 11 2.64 5.42 -14.06
N PHE A 12 1.98 5.63 -12.93
CA PHE A 12 2.60 6.22 -11.74
C PHE A 12 3.69 5.32 -11.15
N ALA A 13 3.41 4.02 -10.98
CA ALA A 13 4.38 3.05 -10.49
C ALA A 13 5.60 2.91 -11.42
N GLU A 14 5.38 2.84 -12.74
CA GLU A 14 6.44 2.78 -13.75
C GLU A 14 7.31 4.04 -13.74
N LYS A 15 6.73 5.23 -13.51
CA LYS A 15 7.50 6.49 -13.40
C LYS A 15 8.36 6.56 -12.14
N LEU A 16 7.90 5.96 -11.05
CA LEU A 16 8.64 5.92 -9.80
C LEU A 16 9.64 4.76 -9.74
N ASP A 17 9.50 3.79 -10.64
CA ASP A 17 10.24 2.51 -10.63
C ASP A 17 10.24 1.83 -9.25
N ALA A 18 9.10 1.92 -8.56
CA ALA A 18 8.96 1.52 -7.17
C ALA A 18 8.06 0.28 -7.02
N PRO A 19 8.36 -0.62 -6.07
CA PRO A 19 7.53 -1.79 -5.80
C PRO A 19 6.14 -1.38 -5.28
N VAL A 20 5.10 -2.09 -5.73
CA VAL A 20 3.70 -1.82 -5.38
C VAL A 20 3.12 -3.00 -4.63
N VAL A 21 2.82 -2.77 -3.35
CA VAL A 21 2.06 -3.70 -2.50
C VAL A 21 0.58 -3.35 -2.58
N GLN A 22 -0.27 -4.35 -2.86
CA GLN A 22 -1.71 -4.14 -2.99
C GLN A 22 -2.47 -4.68 -1.76
N THR A 23 -3.41 -3.88 -1.25
CA THR A 23 -4.41 -4.34 -0.29
C THR A 23 -5.34 -5.37 -0.93
N VAL A 24 -6.11 -6.08 -0.12
CA VAL A 24 -7.12 -7.03 -0.61
C VAL A 24 -8.13 -6.34 -1.54
N ASN A 25 -8.51 -5.10 -1.23
CA ASN A 25 -9.46 -4.30 -1.99
C ASN A 25 -8.87 -3.72 -3.29
N ALA A 26 -7.54 -3.59 -3.36
CA ALA A 26 -6.84 -3.03 -4.51
C ALA A 26 -6.31 -4.09 -5.49
N ARG A 27 -6.47 -5.38 -5.17
CA ARG A 27 -5.87 -6.49 -5.90
C ARG A 27 -6.34 -6.53 -7.37
N GLY A 28 -5.42 -6.91 -8.27
CA GLY A 28 -5.69 -7.06 -9.70
C GLY A 28 -5.28 -5.86 -10.57
N GLY A 29 -5.10 -4.67 -9.99
CA GLY A 29 -4.70 -3.47 -10.74
C GLY A 29 -3.33 -3.53 -11.42
N LEU A 30 -2.43 -4.41 -10.96
CA LEU A 30 -1.07 -4.62 -11.49
C LEU A 30 -0.77 -6.09 -11.76
N TRP A 31 -1.77 -6.84 -12.24
CA TRP A 31 -1.60 -8.27 -12.53
C TRP A 31 -0.41 -8.51 -13.49
N GLN A 32 0.50 -9.40 -13.10
CA GLN A 32 1.75 -9.73 -13.80
C GLN A 32 2.71 -8.55 -14.05
N HIS A 33 2.52 -7.42 -13.38
CA HIS A 33 3.45 -6.29 -13.49
C HIS A 33 4.75 -6.60 -12.73
N PRO A 34 5.95 -6.32 -13.28
CA PRO A 34 7.22 -6.60 -12.61
C PRO A 34 7.39 -5.88 -11.27
N LEU A 35 6.80 -4.69 -11.13
CA LEU A 35 6.78 -3.94 -9.87
C LEU A 35 5.70 -4.41 -8.88
N SER A 36 4.80 -5.32 -9.27
CA SER A 36 3.78 -5.81 -8.35
C SER A 36 4.40 -6.75 -7.32
N VAL A 37 4.08 -6.52 -6.05
CA VAL A 37 4.39 -7.43 -4.95
C VAL A 37 3.11 -8.22 -4.66
N PRO A 38 2.96 -9.47 -5.17
CA PRO A 38 1.72 -10.23 -5.09
C PRO A 38 1.53 -10.90 -3.72
N ALA A 39 1.70 -10.14 -2.65
CA ALA A 39 1.73 -10.64 -1.28
C ALA A 39 1.01 -9.70 -0.32
N SER A 40 0.48 -10.27 0.77
CA SER A 40 -0.19 -9.48 1.80
C SER A 40 0.81 -8.54 2.51
N PRO A 41 0.45 -7.28 2.79
CA PRO A 41 1.24 -6.37 3.63
C PRO A 41 1.52 -6.92 5.04
N SER A 42 0.75 -7.92 5.49
CA SER A 42 0.94 -8.57 6.78
C SER A 42 2.10 -9.58 6.80
N LEU A 43 2.62 -10.01 5.65
CA LEU A 43 3.73 -10.98 5.59
C LEU A 43 5.04 -10.31 6.02
N GLN A 44 5.87 -11.04 6.78
CA GLN A 44 7.14 -10.50 7.30
C GLN A 44 8.07 -9.98 6.20
N ALA A 45 8.17 -10.68 5.07
CA ALA A 45 8.99 -10.22 3.94
C ALA A 45 8.48 -8.90 3.33
N VAL A 46 7.16 -8.72 3.26
CA VAL A 46 6.56 -7.48 2.76
C VAL A 46 6.70 -6.35 3.77
N ARG A 47 6.60 -6.66 5.07
CA ARG A 47 6.90 -5.68 6.14
C ARG A 47 8.33 -5.19 6.06
N ALA A 48 9.30 -6.09 5.89
CA ALA A 48 10.70 -5.74 5.72
C ALA A 48 10.93 -4.87 4.47
N LEU A 49 10.24 -5.15 3.36
CA LEU A 49 10.27 -4.32 2.16
C LEU A 49 9.74 -2.90 2.44
N ILE A 50 8.62 -2.78 3.15
CA ILE A 50 8.02 -1.49 3.52
C ILE A 50 8.94 -0.72 4.47
N GLU A 51 9.53 -1.40 5.46
CA GLU A 51 10.42 -0.79 6.46
C GLU A 51 11.76 -0.34 5.87
N ALA A 52 12.23 -1.00 4.81
CA ALA A 52 13.43 -0.62 4.09
C ALA A 52 13.22 0.55 3.12
N ALA A 53 11.97 0.96 2.86
CA ALA A 53 11.67 2.06 1.96
C ALA A 53 11.99 3.41 2.61
N ASP A 54 12.71 4.27 1.89
CA ASP A 54 12.94 5.66 2.31
C ASP A 54 11.64 6.46 2.36
N LEU A 55 10.66 6.12 1.51
CA LEU A 55 9.36 6.76 1.45
C LEU A 55 8.28 5.75 1.09
N VAL A 56 7.16 5.80 1.82
CA VAL A 56 5.96 5.00 1.53
C VAL A 56 4.84 5.92 1.06
N LEU A 57 4.25 5.58 -0.09
CA LEU A 57 3.07 6.25 -0.64
C LEU A 57 1.83 5.39 -0.39
N ALA A 58 0.98 5.82 0.54
CA ALA A 58 -0.28 5.17 0.87
C ALA A 58 -1.43 5.79 0.06
N LEU A 59 -1.80 5.13 -1.04
CA LEU A 59 -2.82 5.60 -1.98
C LEU A 59 -4.18 4.94 -1.68
N GLY A 60 -5.18 5.72 -1.26
CA GLY A 60 -6.56 5.28 -1.06
C GLY A 60 -6.71 4.09 -0.10
N THR A 61 -5.81 3.98 0.86
CA THR A 61 -5.77 2.88 1.84
C THR A 61 -6.00 3.43 3.25
N GLU A 62 -6.83 2.69 3.99
CA GLU A 62 -7.13 3.01 5.39
C GLU A 62 -5.97 2.65 6.33
N LEU A 63 -4.98 1.87 5.83
CA LEU A 63 -3.99 1.17 6.64
C LEU A 63 -4.65 0.26 7.70
N GLY A 64 -5.79 -0.32 7.32
CA GLY A 64 -6.64 -1.11 8.19
C GLY A 64 -6.01 -2.45 8.59
N GLN A 65 -6.46 -2.96 9.74
CA GLN A 65 -6.01 -4.22 10.31
C GLN A 65 -6.12 -5.39 9.32
N THR A 66 -7.18 -5.44 8.51
CA THR A 66 -7.43 -6.54 7.55
C THR A 66 -6.33 -6.71 6.51
N ASP A 67 -5.58 -5.65 6.22
CA ASP A 67 -4.53 -5.65 5.20
C ASP A 67 -3.13 -5.70 5.82
N TYR A 68 -2.90 -4.92 6.89
CA TYR A 68 -1.57 -4.70 7.45
C TYR A 68 -1.30 -5.51 8.73
N ASP A 69 -2.34 -6.03 9.38
CA ASP A 69 -2.25 -6.87 10.57
C ASP A 69 -3.33 -7.96 10.58
N MET A 70 -3.41 -8.74 9.51
CA MET A 70 -4.42 -9.80 9.34
C MET A 70 -4.37 -10.85 10.47
N TYR A 71 -3.21 -10.99 11.13
CA TYR A 71 -3.00 -11.93 12.23
C TYR A 71 -3.29 -11.34 13.62
N GLY A 72 -3.74 -10.09 13.71
CA GLY A 72 -4.09 -9.44 14.99
C GLY A 72 -2.92 -9.31 15.95
N THR A 73 -1.70 -9.16 15.42
CA THR A 73 -0.47 -9.06 16.21
C THR A 73 -0.25 -7.67 16.80
N GLY A 74 -1.06 -6.69 16.41
CA GLY A 74 -0.89 -5.27 16.73
C GLY A 74 0.31 -4.65 16.02
N LYS A 75 0.95 -5.38 15.10
CA LYS A 75 2.18 -4.95 14.42
C LYS A 75 1.86 -4.60 12.97
N ILE A 76 2.23 -3.40 12.57
CA ILE A 76 2.28 -2.95 11.18
C ILE A 76 3.72 -2.57 10.85
N ALA A 77 4.08 -2.62 9.57
CA ALA A 77 5.40 -2.17 9.12
C ALA A 77 5.63 -0.71 9.54
N LYS A 78 6.80 -0.41 10.10
CA LYS A 78 7.17 0.97 10.42
C LYS A 78 7.50 1.73 9.13
N MET A 79 6.84 2.87 8.92
CA MET A 79 7.03 3.71 7.75
C MET A 79 7.63 5.05 8.20
N THR A 80 8.92 5.25 7.99
CA THR A 80 9.64 6.43 8.51
C THR A 80 9.14 7.72 7.85
N HIS A 81 8.96 7.69 6.53
CA HIS A 81 8.32 8.75 5.77
C HIS A 81 7.08 8.18 5.09
N LEU A 82 5.92 8.77 5.38
CA LEU A 82 4.64 8.32 4.86
C LEU A 82 3.88 9.50 4.25
N ILE A 83 3.54 9.40 2.97
CA ILE A 83 2.60 10.31 2.32
C ILE A 83 1.29 9.56 2.11
N ARG A 84 0.20 10.09 2.67
CA ARG A 84 -1.15 9.55 2.47
C ARG A 84 -1.88 10.39 1.44
N ILE A 85 -2.46 9.72 0.45
CA ILE A 85 -3.28 10.35 -0.58
C ILE A 85 -4.65 9.67 -0.56
N ASP A 86 -5.67 10.42 -0.18
CA ASP A 86 -7.04 9.93 -0.17
C ASP A 86 -7.98 11.03 -0.65
N THR A 87 -9.02 10.64 -1.40
CA THR A 87 -10.09 11.55 -1.82
C THR A 87 -11.02 11.92 -0.67
N CYS A 88 -11.05 11.11 0.40
CA CYS A 88 -11.87 11.31 1.58
C CYS A 88 -11.05 11.98 2.71
N PRO A 89 -11.37 13.23 3.10
CA PRO A 89 -10.67 13.92 4.17
C PRO A 89 -10.77 13.22 5.53
N GLU A 90 -11.84 12.47 5.77
CA GLU A 90 -12.03 11.72 7.02
C GLU A 90 -11.06 10.55 7.13
N GLN A 91 -10.70 9.92 6.00
CA GLN A 91 -9.70 8.84 5.99
C GLN A 91 -8.30 9.35 6.36
N LEU A 92 -7.96 10.59 5.96
CA LEU A 92 -6.68 11.22 6.33
C LEU A 92 -6.58 11.53 7.83
N LYS A 93 -7.70 11.65 8.54
CA LYS A 93 -7.72 11.84 10.00
C LYS A 93 -7.51 10.55 10.78
N ARG A 94 -7.65 9.38 10.14
CA ARG A 94 -7.45 8.06 10.76
C ARG A 94 -5.98 7.70 10.74
N HIS A 95 -5.46 7.21 11.87
CA HIS A 95 -4.04 6.89 12.02
C HIS A 95 -3.14 8.08 11.61
N ALA A 96 -3.47 9.28 12.12
CA ALA A 96 -2.63 10.45 11.96
C ALA A 96 -1.25 10.17 12.57
N THR A 97 -0.21 10.31 11.76
CA THR A 97 1.21 10.20 12.11
C THR A 97 1.66 11.34 13.01
#